data_AF-A0A381Y6I5-F1
#
_entry.id   AF-A0A381Y6I5-F1
#
_cell.length_a   1.000
_cell.length_b   1.000
_cell.length_c   1.000
_cell.angle_alpha   90.00
_cell.angle_beta   90.00
_cell.angle_gamma   90.00
#
_symmetry.space_group_name_H-M   'P 1'
#
loop_
_entity.id
_entity.type
_entity.pdbx_description
1 polymer ?
#
loop_
_entity_poly.entity_id
_entity_poly.type
_entity_poly.pdbx_seq_one_letter_code
_entity_poly.pdbx_strand_id
1 'polypeptide(L)' 'MISDKHSNFFVNKNKATFDDMKKLIDFVKKNVKEKTGINLDLEIEIVG' A
#
# COMPACT_ATOMS: atom_id res chain seq x y z
N MET A 1 6.52 -3.90 2.83
CA MET A 1 5.88 -5.21 2.59
C MET A 1 4.44 -5.17 3.12
N ILE A 2 3.59 -6.13 2.77
CA ILE A 2 2.25 -6.28 3.38
C ILE A 2 2.38 -7.20 4.60
N SER A 3 1.65 -6.91 5.68
CA SER A 3 1.65 -7.72 6.91
C SER A 3 1.08 -9.12 6.65
N ASP A 4 1.80 -10.14 7.12
CA ASP A 4 1.36 -11.54 7.04
C ASP A 4 0.15 -11.84 7.94
N LYS A 5 -0.11 -10.98 8.93
CA LYS A 5 -1.25 -11.14 9.86
C LYS A 5 -2.53 -10.49 9.34
N HIS A 6 -2.41 -9.40 8.55
CA HIS A 6 -3.55 -8.64 8.08
C HIS A 6 -3.18 -7.74 6.88
N SER A 7 -3.79 -7.99 5.73
CA SER A 7 -3.36 -7.41 4.44
C SER A 7 -3.50 -5.89 4.31
N ASN A 8 -4.34 -5.24 5.13
CA ASN A 8 -4.48 -3.77 5.09
C ASN A 8 -3.28 -3.03 5.70
N PHE A 9 -2.38 -3.72 6.40
CA PHE A 9 -1.23 -3.07 7.04
C PHE A 9 0.02 -3.19 6.17
N PHE A 10 0.57 -2.03 5.81
CA PHE A 10 1.85 -1.92 5.13
C PHE A 10 2.94 -1.77 6.18
N VAL A 11 3.86 -2.72 6.23
CA VAL A 11 4.93 -2.77 7.24
C VAL A 11 6.23 -2.26 6.63
N ASN A 12 6.84 -1.29 7.31
CA ASN A 12 8.21 -0.88 7.04
C ASN A 12 9.16 -1.99 7.53
N LYS A 13 9.73 -2.72 6.59
CA LYS A 13 10.77 -3.72 6.86
C LYS A 13 12.07 -3.23 6.26
N ASN A 14 13.18 -3.47 6.96
CA ASN A 14 14.53 -3.14 6.51
C ASN A 14 14.74 -1.65 6.16
N LYS A 15 14.11 -0.73 6.90
CA LYS A 15 14.22 0.73 6.67
C LYS A 15 13.76 1.15 5.26
N ALA A 16 12.64 0.58 4.80
CA ALA A 16 11.99 1.01 3.56
C ALA A 16 11.76 2.53 3.59
N THR A 17 12.05 3.19 2.48
CA THR A 17 11.91 4.63 2.32
C THR A 17 10.44 5.02 2.08
N PHE A 18 10.15 6.31 2.16
CA PHE A 18 8.85 6.85 1.77
C PHE A 18 8.47 6.42 0.34
N ASP A 19 9.39 6.55 -0.61
CA ASP A 19 9.15 6.19 -2.01
C ASP A 19 8.86 4.70 -2.18
N ASP A 20 9.54 3.83 -1.43
CA ASP A 20 9.28 2.39 -1.46
C ASP A 20 7.86 2.07 -0.99
N MET A 21 7.42 2.70 0.11
CA MET A 21 6.08 2.52 0.66
C MET A 21 5.02 3.09 -0.29
N LYS A 22 5.28 4.26 -0.89
CA LYS A 22 4.38 4.88 -1.87
C LYS A 22 4.20 4.00 -3.11
N LYS A 23 5.30 3.47 -3.67
CA LYS A 23 5.27 2.53 -4.81
C LYS A 23 4.46 1.27 -4.48
N LEU A 24 4.63 0.72 -3.27
CA LEU A 24 3.89 -0.47 -2.85
C LEU A 24 2.39 -0.19 -2.70
N ILE A 25 2.02 0.97 -2.14
CA ILE A 25 0.63 1.42 -2.07
C ILE A 25 0.02 1.52 -3.47
N ASP A 26 0.69 2.22 -4.39
CA ASP A 26 0.19 2.42 -5.75
C ASP A 26 0.08 1.09 -6.51
N PHE A 27 1.04 0.18 -6.31
CA PHE A 27 0.98 -1.19 -6.85
C PHE A 27 -0.27 -1.94 -6.37
N VAL A 28 -0.55 -1.92 -5.06
CA VAL A 28 -1.74 -2.60 -4.50
C VAL A 28 -3.03 -1.98 -5.02
N LYS A 29 -3.15 -0.64 -4.99
CA LYS A 29 -4.34 0.08 -5.49
C LYS A 29 -4.63 -0.27 -6.95
N LYS A 30 -3.59 -0.26 -7.80
CA LYS A 30 -3.71 -0.63 -9.22
C LYS A 30 -4.22 -2.05 -9.39
N ASN A 31 -3.58 -3.03 -8.74
CA ASN A 31 -3.92 -4.44 -8.88
C ASN A 31 -5.33 -4.75 -8.36
N VAL A 32 -5.76 -4.13 -7.26
CA VAL A 32 -7.12 -4.32 -6.74
C VAL A 32 -8.14 -3.78 -7.75
N LYS A 33 -7.94 -2.57 -8.25
CA LYS A 33 -8.81 -1.99 -9.28
C LYS A 33 -8.90 -2.86 -10.53
N GLU A 34 -7.77 -3.35 -11.04
CA GLU A 34 -7.73 -4.20 -12.24
C GLU A 34 -8.45 -5.54 -12.03
N LYS A 35 -8.34 -6.15 -10.85
CA LYS A 35 -8.89 -7.48 -10.58
C LYS A 35 -10.36 -7.45 -10.14
N THR A 36 -10.79 -6.39 -9.45
CA THR A 36 -12.10 -6.36 -8.79
C THR A 36 -12.98 -5.21 -9.26
N GLY A 37 -12.42 -4.23 -9.98
CA GLY A 37 -13.10 -2.98 -10.33
C GLY A 37 -13.20 -1.98 -9.18
N ILE A 38 -12.71 -2.31 -7.98
CA ILE A 38 -12.85 -1.47 -6.78
C ILE A 38 -11.67 -0.49 -6.70
N ASN A 39 -11.97 0.80 -6.50
CA ASN A 39 -10.98 1.80 -6.15
C ASN A 39 -10.81 1.83 -4.63
N LEU A 40 -9.57 1.66 -4.16
CA LEU A 40 -9.24 1.78 -2.73
C LEU A 40 -8.87 3.22 -2.37
N ASP A 41 -9.37 3.70 -1.25
CA ASP A 41 -8.96 4.96 -0.64
C ASP A 41 -7.96 4.71 0.49
N LEU A 42 -7.13 5.71 0.77
CA LEU A 42 -6.17 5.63 1.86
C LEU A 42 -6.83 6.14 3.14
N GLU A 43 -6.72 5.37 4.21
CA GLU A 43 -7.12 5.81 5.56
C GLU A 43 -6.11 6.81 6.14
N ILE A 44 -4.83 6.67 5.76
CA ILE A 44 -3.73 7.52 6.24
C ILE A 44 -3.57 8.77 5.38
N GLU A 45 -3.10 9.84 6.02
CA GLU A 45 -2.62 11.03 5.34
C GLU A 45 -1.15 10.84 4.91
N ILE A 46 -0.83 11.32 3.71
CA ILE A 46 0.54 11.34 3.18
C ILE A 46 1.00 12.79 3.16
N VAL A 47 2.03 13.09 3.95
CA VAL A 47 2.69 14.40 4.00
C VAL A 47 4.03 14.31 3.27
N GLY A 48 4.33 15.31 2.43
CA GLY A 48 5.56 15.41 1.64
C GLY A 48 6.46 16.54 2.12
#